data_AF-A0A662HSN7-F1
#
_entry.id   AF-A0A662HSN7-F1
#
_cell.length_a   1.000
_cell.length_b   1.000
_cell.length_c   1.000
_cell.angle_alpha   90.00
_cell.angle_beta   90.00
_cell.angle_gamma   90.00
#
_symmetry.space_group_name_H-M   'P 1'
#
loop_
_entity.id
_entity.type
_entity.pdbx_description
1 polymer ?
#
loop_
_entity_poly.entity_id
_entity_poly.type
_entity_poly.pdbx_seq_one_letter_code
_entity_poly.pdbx_strand_id
1 'polypeptide(L)'
;MLRILFEDRAVLLEKDSELYGIVADLHIGFEIDLKGRGIRLPLQTDKISSQLLNLVDKYGIRKLILLGDLKHSILGYERREAEDVRRLLEQLCQLVEEVYLIPGNHD
;
A
#
# COMPACT_ATOMS: atom_id res chain seq x y z
N MET A 1 7.27 13.51 16.39
CA MET A 1 7.35 12.26 17.20
C MET A 1 7.22 11.06 16.26
N LEU A 2 7.92 9.96 16.50
CA LEU A 2 7.75 8.72 15.72
C LEU A 2 7.19 7.62 16.62
N ARG A 3 6.15 6.91 16.14
CA ARG A 3 5.53 5.79 16.83
C ARG A 3 5.39 4.60 15.89
N ILE A 4 5.87 3.44 16.33
CA ILE A 4 5.76 2.18 15.58
C ILE A 4 4.44 1.49 15.98
N LEU A 5 3.68 1.05 14.98
CA LEU A 5 2.44 0.28 15.13
C LEU A 5 2.72 -1.16 14.69
N PHE A 6 3.22 -2.01 15.60
CA PHE A 6 3.63 -3.38 15.26
C PHE A 6 2.50 -4.23 14.67
N GLU A 7 1.31 -4.19 15.28
CA GLU A 7 0.16 -5.00 14.84
C GLU A 7 -0.38 -4.56 13.47
N ASP A 8 -0.30 -3.26 13.19
CA ASP A 8 -0.80 -2.69 11.94
C ASP A 8 0.31 -2.57 10.86
N ARG A 9 1.55 -2.95 11.18
CA ARG A 9 2.73 -2.91 10.29
C ARG A 9 2.95 -1.52 9.67
N ALA A 10 2.83 -0.49 10.49
CA ALA A 10 2.93 0.89 10.06
C ALA A 10 3.76 1.74 11.04
N VAL A 11 4.17 2.91 10.58
CA VAL A 11 4.78 3.95 11.42
C VAL A 11 3.92 5.20 11.34
N LEU A 12 3.65 5.80 12.49
CA LEU A 12 3.11 7.16 12.59
C LEU A 12 4.26 8.13 12.80
N LEU A 13 4.33 9.17 11.98
CA LEU A 13 5.27 10.26 12.09
C LEU A 13 4.49 11.56 12.27
N GLU A 14 4.67 12.21 13.41
CA GLU A 14 4.15 13.54 13.67
C GLU A 14 5.25 14.58 13.42
N LYS A 15 5.02 15.49 12.49
CA LYS A 15 5.96 16.54 12.10
C LYS A 15 5.18 17.80 11.70
N ASP A 16 5.59 18.96 12.20
CA ASP A 16 4.99 20.26 11.85
C ASP A 16 3.46 20.32 12.09
N SER A 17 2.97 19.66 13.15
CA SER A 17 1.53 19.47 13.47
C SER A 17 0.74 18.61 12.48
N GLU A 18 1.42 17.94 11.56
CA GLU A 18 0.86 16.99 10.61
C GLU A 18 1.14 15.54 11.05
N LEU A 19 0.15 14.66 10.83
CA LEU A 19 0.27 13.23 11.11
C LEU A 19 0.40 12.45 9.80
N TYR A 20 1.58 11.86 9.63
CA TYR A 20 1.91 10.98 8.51
C TYR A 20 1.77 9.52 8.92
N GLY A 21 1.10 8.72 8.11
CA GLY A 21 1.18 7.27 8.14
C GLY A 21 2.22 6.79 7.14
N ILE A 22 3.05 5.83 7.51
CA ILE A 22 4.07 5.23 6.65
C ILE A 22 3.84 3.73 6.61
N VAL A 23 3.72 3.18 5.40
CA VAL A 23 3.69 1.74 5.11
C VAL A 23 4.66 1.44 3.96
N ALA A 24 5.11 0.19 3.84
CA ALA A 24 6.12 -0.23 2.86
C ALA A 24 5.78 -1.62 2.31
N ASP A 25 6.37 -1.96 1.16
CA ASP A 25 6.42 -3.33 0.60
C ASP A 25 5.03 -3.99 0.44
N LEU A 26 4.09 -3.26 -0.18
CA LEU A 26 2.72 -3.76 -0.37
C LEU A 26 2.65 -4.93 -1.36
N HIS A 27 3.53 -4.95 -2.37
CA HIS A 27 3.61 -5.98 -3.41
C HIS A 27 2.24 -6.40 -3.97
N ILE A 28 1.43 -5.43 -4.37
CA ILE A 28 0.16 -5.70 -5.03
C ILE A 28 0.41 -6.58 -6.27
N GLY A 29 -0.39 -7.64 -6.42
CA GLY A 29 -0.29 -8.57 -7.56
C GLY A 29 0.68 -9.74 -7.38
N PHE A 30 1.30 -9.94 -6.20
CA PHE A 30 2.18 -11.09 -5.95
C PHE A 30 1.52 -12.46 -6.22
N GLU A 31 0.22 -12.59 -5.98
CA GLU A 31 -0.54 -13.81 -6.26
C GLU A 31 -0.55 -14.18 -7.76
N ILE A 32 -0.34 -13.21 -8.65
CA ILE A 32 -0.35 -13.40 -10.09
C ILE A 32 0.94 -14.12 -10.53
N ASP A 33 2.09 -13.73 -9.97
CA ASP A 33 3.37 -14.43 -10.18
C ASP A 33 3.28 -15.88 -9.68
N LEU A 34 2.75 -16.08 -8.47
CA LEU A 34 2.57 -17.42 -7.90
C LEU A 34 1.64 -18.29 -8.76
N LYS A 35 0.57 -17.71 -9.32
CA LYS A 35 -0.33 -18.40 -10.25
C LYS A 35 0.41 -18.87 -11.50
N GLY A 36 1.34 -18.06 -12.03
CA GLY A 36 2.23 -18.44 -13.13
C GLY A 36 3.12 -19.64 -12.80
N ARG A 37 3.47 -19.82 -11.52
CA ARG A 37 4.24 -20.96 -11.00
C ARG A 37 3.38 -22.17 -10.58
N GLY A 38 2.07 -22.13 -10.86
CA GLY A 38 1.13 -23.20 -10.52
C GLY A 38 0.53 -23.13 -9.11
N ILE A 39 0.87 -22.10 -8.32
CA ILE A 39 0.33 -21.89 -6.97
C ILE A 39 -0.86 -20.93 -7.05
N ARG A 40 -2.07 -21.41 -6.74
CA ARG A 40 -3.29 -20.58 -6.78
C ARG A 40 -3.63 -20.03 -5.41
N LEU A 41 -3.39 -18.74 -5.20
CA LEU A 41 -3.86 -18.00 -4.04
C LEU A 41 -5.13 -17.20 -4.38
N PRO A 42 -6.02 -16.96 -3.40
CA PRO A 42 -7.06 -15.96 -3.56
C PRO A 42 -6.42 -14.57 -3.69
N LEU A 43 -7.13 -13.66 -4.37
CA LEU A 43 -6.68 -12.27 -4.52
C LEU A 43 -6.39 -11.66 -3.15
N GLN A 44 -5.17 -11.14 -2.98
CA GLN A 44 -4.74 -10.51 -1.74
C GLN A 44 -4.95 -8.99 -1.78
N THR A 45 -5.05 -8.40 -2.99
CA THR A 45 -5.26 -6.96 -3.18
C THR A 45 -6.38 -6.41 -2.30
N ASP A 46 -7.60 -6.97 -2.37
CA ASP A 46 -8.74 -6.43 -1.62
C ASP A 46 -8.52 -6.48 -0.09
N LYS A 47 -7.81 -7.50 0.39
CA LYS A 47 -7.46 -7.64 1.80
C LYS A 47 -6.44 -6.57 2.22
N ILE A 48 -5.37 -6.40 1.45
CA ILE A 48 -4.34 -5.38 1.69
C ILE A 48 -4.96 -3.98 1.66
N SER A 49 -5.77 -3.68 0.64
CA SER A 49 -6.50 -2.42 0.53
C SER A 49 -7.37 -2.17 1.76
N SER A 50 -8.17 -3.16 2.17
CA SER A 50 -9.04 -3.01 3.35
C SER A 50 -8.25 -2.76 4.63
N GLN A 51 -7.11 -3.43 4.83
CA GLN A 51 -6.24 -3.21 5.98
C GLN A 51 -5.66 -1.79 5.98
N LEU A 52 -5.22 -1.30 4.82
CA LEU A 52 -4.65 0.04 4.69
C LEU A 52 -5.70 1.15 4.87
N LEU A 53 -6.90 0.99 4.30
CA LEU A 53 -8.00 1.93 4.49
C LEU A 53 -8.43 1.97 5.97
N ASN A 54 -8.52 0.81 6.64
CA ASN A 54 -8.82 0.74 8.06
C ASN A 54 -7.72 1.36 8.93
N LEU A 55 -6.44 1.21 8.57
CA LEU A 55 -5.32 1.86 9.26
C LEU A 55 -5.48 3.39 9.18
N VAL A 56 -5.77 3.91 7.99
CA VAL A 56 -5.96 5.35 7.75
C VAL A 56 -7.06 5.90 8.64
N ASP A 57 -8.23 5.26 8.64
CA ASP A 57 -9.38 5.67 9.44
C ASP A 57 -9.12 5.55 10.95
N LYS A 58 -8.63 4.39 11.40
CA LYS A 58 -8.35 4.07 12.81
C LYS A 58 -7.44 5.08 13.50
N TYR A 59 -6.46 5.63 12.77
CA TYR A 59 -5.48 6.57 13.32
C TYR A 59 -5.67 8.01 12.84
N GLY A 60 -6.68 8.30 12.03
CA GLY A 60 -6.92 9.64 11.48
C GLY A 60 -5.75 10.16 10.65
N ILE A 61 -5.11 9.27 9.88
CA ILE A 61 -3.97 9.62 9.03
C ILE A 61 -4.48 10.51 7.89
N ARG A 62 -3.90 11.69 7.72
CA ARG A 62 -4.25 12.61 6.62
C ARG A 62 -3.22 12.67 5.50
N LYS A 63 -2.00 12.23 5.79
CA LYS A 63 -0.91 12.15 4.82
C LYS A 63 -0.31 10.76 4.86
N LEU A 64 -0.34 10.05 3.74
CA LEU A 64 0.14 8.67 3.66
C LEU A 64 1.40 8.59 2.82
N ILE A 65 2.44 7.95 3.35
CA ILE A 65 3.68 7.67 2.64
C ILE A 65 3.70 6.17 2.34
N LEU A 66 3.73 5.84 1.05
CA LEU A 66 3.97 4.49 0.54
C LEU A 66 5.46 4.39 0.21
N LEU A 67 6.21 3.74 1.09
CA LEU A 67 7.66 3.64 1.05
C LEU A 67 8.09 2.34 0.38
N GLY A 68 8.22 2.37 -0.94
CA GLY A 68 8.76 1.30 -1.75
C GLY A 68 7.80 0.15 -2.04
N ASP A 69 8.11 -0.54 -3.14
CA ASP A 69 7.55 -1.81 -3.61
C ASP A 69 6.01 -1.89 -3.48
N LEU A 70 5.34 -0.89 -4.05
CA LEU A 70 3.88 -0.85 -4.17
C LEU A 70 3.38 -2.01 -5.03
N LYS A 71 4.01 -2.25 -6.18
CA LYS A 71 3.68 -3.37 -7.07
C LYS A 71 4.70 -4.50 -6.97
N HIS A 72 4.32 -5.69 -7.45
CA HIS A 72 5.21 -6.85 -7.39
C HIS A 72 6.03 -7.04 -8.67
N SER A 73 5.49 -6.73 -9.84
CA SER A 73 6.17 -7.00 -11.10
C SER A 73 7.37 -6.07 -11.33
N ILE A 74 8.56 -6.64 -11.53
CA ILE A 74 9.77 -5.87 -11.92
C ILE A 74 9.76 -5.59 -13.44
N LEU A 75 9.28 -6.56 -14.24
CA LEU A 75 9.27 -6.50 -15.70
C LEU A 75 7.90 -6.94 -16.25
N GLY A 76 7.37 -6.16 -17.19
CA GLY A 76 6.08 -6.44 -17.83
C GLY A 76 4.93 -5.61 -17.26
N TYR A 77 3.89 -5.45 -18.08
CA TYR A 77 2.63 -4.82 -17.66
C TYR A 77 1.59 -5.92 -17.48
N GLU A 78 1.33 -6.29 -16.23
CA GLU A 78 0.21 -7.16 -15.92
C GLU A 78 -1.02 -6.26 -15.71
N ARG A 79 -1.95 -6.30 -16.66
CA ARG A 79 -3.08 -5.37 -16.72
C ARG A 79 -3.90 -5.38 -15.43
N ARG A 80 -4.02 -6.53 -14.78
CA ARG A 80 -4.79 -6.68 -13.56
C ARG A 80 -4.08 -6.04 -12.36
N GLU A 81 -2.77 -6.24 -12.20
CA GLU A 81 -1.94 -5.57 -11.21
C GLU A 81 -2.05 -4.05 -11.36
N ALA A 82 -1.96 -3.54 -12.59
CA ALA A 82 -2.10 -2.11 -12.85
C ALA A 82 -3.50 -1.58 -12.49
N GLU A 83 -4.56 -2.33 -12.82
CA GLU A 83 -5.94 -1.99 -12.44
C GLU A 83 -6.13 -2.01 -10.91
N ASP A 84 -5.55 -2.99 -10.22
CA ASP A 84 -5.59 -3.16 -8.77
C ASP A 84 -4.84 -2.03 -8.03
N VAL A 85 -3.63 -1.68 -8.48
CA VAL A 85 -2.85 -0.55 -7.95
C VAL A 85 -3.60 0.77 -8.16
N ARG A 86 -4.13 1.01 -9.37
CA ARG A 86 -4.92 2.22 -9.66
C ARG A 86 -6.11 2.34 -8.73
N ARG A 87 -6.88 1.24 -8.56
CA ARG A 87 -8.06 1.21 -7.68
C ARG A 87 -7.68 1.52 -6.23
N LEU A 88 -6.58 0.94 -5.73
CA LEU A 88 -6.09 1.22 -4.38
C LEU A 88 -5.74 2.71 -4.22
N LEU A 89 -4.94 3.28 -5.13
CA LEU A 89 -4.54 4.69 -5.05
C LEU A 89 -5.75 5.63 -5.12
N GLU A 90 -6.74 5.33 -5.96
CA GLU A 90 -7.99 6.10 -6.03
C GLU A 90 -8.76 6.08 -4.71
N GLN A 91 -8.84 4.93 -4.05
CA GLN A 91 -9.49 4.81 -2.73
C GLN A 91 -8.72 5.59 -1.65
N LEU A 92 -7.38 5.55 -1.67
CA LEU A 92 -6.55 6.29 -0.73
C LEU A 92 -6.69 7.80 -0.91
N CYS A 93 -6.61 8.30 -2.15
CA CYS A 93 -6.78 9.72 -2.45
C CYS A 93 -8.18 10.26 -2.12
N GLN A 94 -9.18 9.40 -1.90
CA GLN A 94 -10.50 9.80 -1.39
C GLN A 94 -10.55 9.91 0.14
N LEU A 95 -9.65 9.25 0.86
CA LEU A 95 -9.62 9.22 2.34
C LEU A 95 -8.56 10.14 2.94
N VAL A 96 -7.44 10.34 2.25
CA VAL A 96 -6.32 11.17 2.73
C VAL A 96 -6.15 12.41 1.85
N GLU A 97 -5.58 13.46 2.43
CA GLU A 97 -5.33 14.73 1.73
C GLU A 97 -4.16 14.59 0.74
N GLU A 98 -3.13 13.83 1.12
CA GLU A 98 -1.93 13.63 0.30
C GLU A 98 -1.43 12.18 0.39
N VAL A 99 -1.09 11.59 -0.77
CA VAL A 99 -0.40 10.31 -0.89
C VAL A 99 0.98 10.57 -1.50
N TYR A 100 2.04 10.24 -0.76
CA TYR A 100 3.41 10.26 -1.23
C TYR A 100 3.83 8.86 -1.66
N LEU A 101 4.27 8.74 -2.91
CA LEU A 101 4.85 7.51 -3.46
C LEU A 101 6.36 7.67 -3.50
N ILE A 102 7.07 6.85 -2.74
CA ILE A 102 8.52 6.76 -2.79
C ILE A 102 8.84 5.43 -3.49
N PRO A 103 9.37 5.44 -4.73
CA PRO A 103 9.55 4.23 -5.50
C PRO A 103 10.60 3.31 -4.89
N GLY A 104 10.30 2.02 -4.87
CA GLY A 104 11.24 0.94 -4.55
C GLY A 104 11.92 0.38 -5.80
N ASN A 105 12.48 -0.84 -5.69
CA ASN A 105 13.10 -1.52 -6.81
C ASN A 105 12.09 -2.30 -7.67
N HIS A 106 10.90 -2.57 -7.15
CA HIS A 106 9.81 -3.19 -7.90
C HIS A 106 8.86 -2.18 -8.56
N ASP A 107 9.00 -0.88 -8.32
CA ASP A 107 8.06 0.16 -8.81
C ASP A 107 8.41 0.70 -10.20
#